data_AF-A0A9N9JK13-F1
#
_entry.id   AF-A0A9N9JK13-F1
#
_cell.length_a   1.000
_cell.length_b   1.000
_cell.length_c   1.000
_cell.angle_alpha   90.00
_cell.angle_beta   90.00
_cell.angle_gamma   90.00
#
_symmetry.space_group_name_H-M   'P 1'
#
loop_
_entity.id
_entity.type
_entity.pdbx_description
1 polymer ?
#
loop_
_entity_poly.entity_id
_entity_poly.type
_entity_poly.pdbx_seq_one_letter_code
_entity_poly.pdbx_strand_id
1 'polypeptide(L)'
;MAEYKGASSEGQRQAMLEKQRAKMLSEFEKQREKIAKYDDVEDSLKKETIGLVKLEDFQKIRKELQVQKEREAARTAELKDDKIKKKRKKKEEKVKLSFNLEDADHEEEDNAIKSEASKKKPKLGKNPNVDTSFLPDRDREEEERKEREQLRLEWLRKQEEIK
;
A
#
# COMPACT_ATOMS: atom_id res chain seq x y z
N MET A 1 33.34 41.66 5.31
CA MET A 1 31.93 41.78 4.86
C MET A 1 31.25 40.47 5.17
N ALA A 2 30.17 40.47 5.95
CA ALA A 2 29.41 39.25 6.26
C ALA A 2 28.32 39.06 5.20
N GLU A 3 28.39 37.98 4.43
CA GLU A 3 27.42 37.68 3.37
C GLU A 3 26.12 37.11 3.97
N TYR A 4 24.98 37.66 3.54
CA TYR A 4 23.64 37.29 3.99
C TYR A 4 23.21 35.93 3.40
N LYS A 5 23.24 34.88 4.24
CA LYS A 5 22.91 33.49 3.88
C LYS A 5 21.38 33.20 3.76
N GLY A 6 20.53 34.23 3.89
CA GLY A 6 19.07 34.08 4.00
C GLY A 6 18.34 33.73 2.71
N ALA A 7 18.86 34.15 1.55
CA ALA A 7 18.19 33.95 0.25
C ALA A 7 17.98 32.46 -0.11
N SER A 8 18.92 31.59 0.28
CA SER A 8 18.80 30.14 0.05
C SER A 8 17.78 29.47 0.99
N SER A 9 17.65 29.97 2.22
CA SER A 9 16.67 29.49 3.20
C SER A 9 15.25 29.91 2.85
N GLU A 10 15.06 31.12 2.31
CA GLU A 10 13.74 31.61 1.87
C GLU A 10 13.22 30.86 0.64
N GLY A 11 14.10 30.53 -0.31
CA GLY A 11 13.74 29.69 -1.46
C GLY A 11 13.28 28.28 -1.04
N GLN A 12 13.94 27.67 -0.05
CA GLN A 12 13.51 26.38 0.50
C GLN A 12 12.14 26.47 1.20
N ARG A 13 11.89 27.55 1.92
CA ARG A 13 10.58 27.81 2.57
C ARG A 13 9.48 27.99 1.53
N GLN A 14 9.72 28.75 0.46
CA GLN A 14 8.77 28.92 -0.64
C GLN A 14 8.45 27.59 -1.34
N ALA A 15 9.47 26.79 -1.66
CA ALA A 15 9.28 25.47 -2.27
C ALA A 15 8.49 24.51 -1.35
N MET A 16 8.67 24.59 -0.04
CA MET A 16 7.88 23.81 0.93
C MET A 16 6.40 24.20 0.91
N LEU A 17 6.11 25.50 0.89
CA LEU A 17 4.73 26.02 0.83
C LEU A 17 4.05 25.68 -0.49
N GLU A 18 4.77 25.76 -1.62
CA GLU A 18 4.26 25.37 -2.93
C GLU A 18 3.96 23.87 -2.98
N LYS A 19 4.85 23.03 -2.44
CA LYS A 19 4.63 21.59 -2.31
C LYS A 19 3.42 21.25 -1.43
N GLN A 20 3.21 22.00 -0.34
CA GLN A 20 2.01 21.86 0.50
C GLN A 20 0.73 22.21 -0.28
N ARG A 21 0.74 23.33 -1.04
CA ARG A 21 -0.40 23.72 -1.90
C ARG A 21 -0.69 22.68 -2.97
N ALA A 22 0.33 22.17 -3.66
CA ALA A 22 0.19 21.11 -4.66
C ALA A 22 -0.37 19.81 -4.04
N LYS A 23 0.07 19.47 -2.82
CA LYS A 23 -0.48 18.31 -2.09
C LYS A 23 -1.96 18.50 -1.76
N MET A 24 -2.34 19.69 -1.27
CA MET A 24 -3.74 20.00 -0.97
C MET A 24 -4.61 19.94 -2.24
N LEU A 25 -4.16 20.53 -3.35
CA LEU A 25 -4.88 20.46 -4.63
C LEU A 25 -5.07 19.01 -5.10
N SER A 26 -4.01 18.19 -5.05
CA SER A 26 -4.11 16.77 -5.40
C SER A 26 -5.06 15.99 -4.48
N GLU A 27 -5.16 16.38 -3.20
CA GLU A 27 -6.08 15.76 -2.26
C GLU A 27 -7.54 16.17 -2.54
N PHE A 28 -7.78 17.44 -2.85
CA PHE A 28 -9.07 17.94 -3.33
C PHE A 28 -9.51 17.26 -4.63
N GLU A 29 -8.63 17.10 -5.61
CA GLU A 29 -8.93 16.39 -6.85
C GLU A 29 -9.33 14.94 -6.58
N LYS A 30 -8.60 14.23 -5.72
CA LYS A 30 -8.95 12.85 -5.33
C LYS A 30 -10.29 12.77 -4.59
N GLN A 31 -10.60 13.75 -3.75
CA GLN A 31 -11.90 13.82 -3.08
C GLN A 31 -13.02 14.06 -4.11
N ARG A 32 -12.82 14.99 -5.04
CA ARG A 32 -13.77 15.27 -6.12
C ARG A 32 -14.01 14.04 -7.01
N GLU A 33 -12.94 13.34 -7.40
CA GLU A 33 -13.03 12.09 -8.16
C GLU A 33 -13.77 10.99 -7.39
N LYS A 34 -13.55 10.87 -6.08
CA LYS A 34 -14.29 9.90 -5.25
C LYS A 34 -15.78 10.21 -5.24
N ILE A 35 -16.16 11.47 -5.03
CA ILE A 35 -17.57 11.89 -5.00
C ILE A 35 -18.22 11.61 -6.37
N ALA A 36 -17.59 12.06 -7.45
CA ALA A 36 -18.10 11.84 -8.81
C ALA A 36 -18.28 10.35 -9.15
N LYS A 37 -17.39 9.47 -8.69
CA LYS A 37 -17.53 8.01 -8.86
C LYS A 37 -18.69 7.42 -8.05
N TYR A 38 -18.96 7.97 -6.86
CA TYR A 38 -20.11 7.52 -6.06
C TYR A 38 -21.43 7.88 -6.75
N ASP A 39 -21.52 9.10 -7.29
CA ASP A 39 -22.70 9.56 -8.03
C ASP A 39 -22.96 8.71 -9.28
N ASP A 40 -21.91 8.34 -10.03
CA ASP A 40 -22.05 7.52 -11.25
C ASP A 40 -22.55 6.09 -10.97
N VAL A 41 -22.04 5.48 -9.89
CA VAL A 41 -22.51 4.18 -9.40
C VAL A 41 -23.98 4.25 -8.96
N GLU A 42 -24.35 5.29 -8.22
CA GLU A 42 -25.72 5.47 -7.74
C GLU A 42 -26.70 5.76 -8.87
N ASP A 43 -26.29 6.57 -9.85
CA ASP A 43 -27.07 6.85 -11.05
C ASP A 43 -27.26 5.62 -11.92
N SER A 44 -26.26 4.75 -12.01
CA SER A 44 -26.38 3.47 -12.72
C SER A 44 -27.40 2.55 -12.06
N LEU A 45 -27.34 2.42 -10.73
CA LEU A 45 -28.35 1.69 -9.96
C LEU A 45 -29.75 2.30 -10.16
N LYS A 46 -29.90 3.62 -10.07
CA LYS A 46 -31.19 4.30 -10.28
C LYS A 46 -31.75 4.07 -11.68
N LYS A 47 -30.92 4.17 -12.73
CA LYS A 47 -31.33 3.95 -14.12
C LYS A 47 -31.81 2.52 -14.37
N GLU A 48 -31.09 1.53 -13.83
CA GLU A 48 -31.46 0.11 -13.97
C GLU A 48 -32.67 -0.26 -13.13
N THR A 49 -32.91 0.46 -12.04
CA THR A 49 -33.99 0.20 -11.08
C THR A 49 -35.22 1.10 -11.27
N ILE A 50 -35.25 1.91 -12.33
CA ILE A 50 -36.39 2.75 -12.67
C ILE A 50 -37.51 1.87 -13.25
N GLY A 51 -38.69 1.91 -12.61
CA GLY A 51 -39.87 1.14 -13.01
C GLY A 51 -40.20 -0.04 -12.08
N LEU A 52 -41.03 -0.97 -12.55
CA LEU A 52 -41.49 -2.10 -11.75
C LEU A 52 -40.45 -3.24 -11.79
N VAL A 53 -39.55 -3.24 -10.82
CA VAL A 53 -38.46 -4.23 -10.71
C VAL A 53 -38.77 -5.24 -9.61
N LYS A 54 -38.51 -6.53 -9.88
CA LYS A 54 -38.64 -7.59 -8.87
C LYS A 54 -37.52 -7.45 -7.82
N LEU A 55 -37.82 -7.84 -6.59
CA LEU A 55 -36.84 -7.82 -5.49
C LEU A 55 -35.54 -8.56 -5.85
N GLU A 56 -35.66 -9.70 -6.52
CA GLU A 56 -34.51 -10.51 -6.93
C GLU A 56 -33.57 -9.78 -7.88
N ASP A 57 -34.14 -9.05 -8.84
CA ASP A 57 -33.36 -8.36 -9.87
C ASP A 57 -32.67 -7.12 -9.28
N PHE A 58 -33.33 -6.39 -8.38
CA PHE A 58 -32.71 -5.31 -7.61
C PHE A 58 -31.53 -5.82 -6.76
N GLN A 59 -31.69 -6.98 -6.11
CA GLN A 59 -30.61 -7.59 -5.32
C GLN A 59 -29.44 -8.06 -6.19
N LYS A 60 -29.69 -8.58 -7.40
CA LYS A 60 -28.64 -8.95 -8.36
C LYS A 60 -27.85 -7.73 -8.81
N ILE A 61 -28.55 -6.68 -9.27
CA ILE A 61 -27.94 -5.42 -9.73
C ILE A 61 -27.07 -4.80 -8.61
N ARG A 62 -27.60 -4.72 -7.39
CA ARG A 62 -26.85 -4.18 -6.24
C ARG A 62 -25.61 -5.01 -5.91
N LYS A 63 -25.70 -6.34 -5.98
CA LYS A 63 -24.54 -7.23 -5.76
C LYS A 63 -23.50 -7.08 -6.85
N GLU A 64 -23.93 -6.98 -8.10
CA GLU A 64 -23.03 -6.79 -9.24
C GLU A 64 -22.25 -5.48 -9.13
N LEU A 65 -22.94 -4.38 -8.82
CA LEU A 65 -22.30 -3.08 -8.59
C LEU A 65 -21.25 -3.12 -7.47
N GLN A 66 -21.54 -3.88 -6.41
CA GLN A 66 -20.60 -4.08 -5.31
C GLN A 66 -19.38 -4.91 -5.75
N VAL A 67 -19.59 -5.99 -6.51
CA VAL A 67 -18.50 -6.83 -7.03
C VAL A 67 -17.62 -6.03 -8.02
N GLN A 68 -18.22 -5.21 -8.88
CA GLN A 68 -17.48 -4.33 -9.79
C GLN A 68 -16.60 -3.34 -9.00
N LYS A 69 -17.14 -2.70 -7.97
CA LYS A 69 -16.38 -1.80 -7.09
C LYS A 69 -15.22 -2.52 -6.39
N GLU A 70 -15.44 -3.74 -5.93
CA GLU A 70 -14.39 -4.57 -5.32
C GLU A 70 -13.30 -4.96 -6.34
N ARG A 71 -13.69 -5.30 -7.58
CA ARG A 71 -12.75 -5.62 -8.66
C ARG A 71 -11.89 -4.42 -9.05
N GLU A 72 -12.47 -3.22 -9.10
CA GLU A 72 -11.72 -1.99 -9.33
C GLU A 72 -10.79 -1.64 -8.15
N ALA A 73 -11.23 -1.85 -6.92
CA ALA A 73 -10.40 -1.69 -5.73
C ALA A 73 -9.19 -2.65 -5.76
N ALA A 74 -9.40 -3.92 -6.14
CA ALA A 74 -8.33 -4.90 -6.31
C ALA A 74 -7.34 -4.49 -7.41
N ARG A 75 -7.82 -4.10 -8.60
CA ARG A 75 -6.96 -3.62 -9.70
C ARG A 75 -6.14 -2.39 -9.32
N THR A 76 -6.73 -1.44 -8.58
CA THR A 76 -6.02 -0.24 -8.16
C THR A 76 -5.03 -0.49 -7.02
N ALA A 77 -5.25 -1.51 -6.19
CA ALA A 77 -4.31 -1.95 -5.16
C ALA A 77 -3.05 -2.57 -5.80
N GLU A 78 -3.21 -3.48 -6.76
CA GLU A 78 -2.09 -4.12 -7.48
C GLU A 78 -1.14 -3.08 -8.13
N LEU A 79 -1.71 -2.07 -8.81
CA LEU A 79 -0.95 -1.00 -9.44
C LEU A 79 -0.21 -0.09 -8.44
N LYS A 80 -0.71 0.04 -7.20
CA LYS A 80 -0.03 0.79 -6.14
C LYS A 80 1.14 -0.02 -5.57
N ASP A 81 0.98 -1.32 -5.38
CA ASP A 81 2.03 -2.20 -4.88
C ASP A 81 3.23 -2.25 -5.84
N ASP A 82 3.00 -2.26 -7.15
CA ASP A 82 4.09 -2.20 -8.14
C ASP A 82 4.86 -0.87 -8.13
N LYS A 83 4.15 0.25 -7.89
CA LYS A 83 4.79 1.56 -7.73
C LYS A 83 5.62 1.63 -6.45
N ILE A 84 5.16 1.00 -5.37
CA ILE A 84 5.89 0.93 -4.10
C ILE A 84 7.15 0.06 -4.26
N LYS A 85 7.03 -1.11 -4.91
CA LYS A 85 8.17 -2.00 -5.22
C LYS A 85 9.23 -1.30 -6.07
N LYS A 86 8.84 -0.56 -7.12
CA LYS A 86 9.77 0.22 -7.98
C LYS A 86 10.48 1.34 -7.20
N LYS A 87 9.79 2.03 -6.29
CA LYS A 87 10.40 3.07 -5.45
C LYS A 87 11.43 2.52 -4.44
N ARG A 88 11.21 1.32 -3.90
CA ARG A 88 12.15 0.66 -2.96
C ARG A 88 13.45 0.27 -3.67
N LYS A 89 13.38 -0.36 -4.85
CA LYS A 89 14.56 -0.73 -5.66
C LYS A 89 15.45 0.47 -6.02
N LYS A 90 14.85 1.60 -6.42
CA LYS A 90 15.60 2.85 -6.74
C LYS A 90 16.30 3.50 -5.53
N LYS A 91 15.86 3.20 -4.31
CA LYS A 91 16.48 3.73 -3.08
C LYS A 91 17.67 2.89 -2.65
N GLU A 92 17.64 1.58 -2.89
CA GLU A 92 18.71 0.63 -2.55
C GLU A 92 19.97 0.84 -3.42
N GLU A 93 19.81 1.13 -4.72
CA GLU A 93 20.95 1.38 -5.63
C GLU A 93 21.76 2.66 -5.30
N LYS A 94 21.19 3.61 -4.57
CA LYS A 94 21.82 4.90 -4.25
C LYS A 94 22.61 4.91 -2.94
N VAL A 95 22.59 3.82 -2.17
CA VAL A 95 23.26 3.74 -0.86
C VAL A 95 24.39 2.70 -0.94
N LYS A 96 25.40 2.97 -1.77
CA LYS A 96 26.73 2.37 -1.58
C LYS A 96 27.51 3.32 -0.69
N LEU A 97 27.67 2.90 0.56
CA LEU A 97 28.27 3.64 1.67
C LEU A 97 29.77 3.89 1.40
N SER A 98 30.21 5.14 1.48
CA SER A 98 31.60 5.58 1.25
C SER A 98 32.54 5.30 2.43
N PHE A 99 32.43 4.13 3.08
CA PHE A 99 33.18 3.81 4.31
C PHE A 99 33.93 2.46 4.26
N ASN A 100 34.02 1.78 3.10
CA ASN A 100 34.55 0.41 3.03
C ASN A 100 35.83 0.25 2.19
N LEU A 101 36.74 1.24 2.20
CA LEU A 101 38.02 1.15 1.48
C LEU A 101 39.27 1.25 2.35
N GLU A 102 39.19 1.44 3.68
CA GLU A 102 40.40 1.77 4.45
C GLU A 102 40.67 0.92 5.71
N ASP A 103 39.92 -0.14 5.99
CA ASP A 103 40.30 -1.02 7.11
C ASP A 103 39.74 -2.44 6.95
N ALA A 104 40.44 -3.27 6.17
CA ALA A 104 40.39 -4.75 6.24
C ALA A 104 41.27 -5.32 5.11
N ASP A 105 42.58 -5.15 5.20
CA ASP A 105 43.52 -6.03 4.51
C ASP A 105 44.31 -6.80 5.58
N HIS A 106 43.69 -7.88 6.04
CA HIS A 106 44.35 -8.95 6.79
C HIS A 106 43.62 -10.26 6.43
N GLU A 107 44.13 -10.88 5.37
CA GLU A 107 44.47 -12.29 5.19
C GLU A 107 43.60 -13.40 5.81
N GLU A 108 43.33 -14.38 4.93
CA GLU A 108 43.17 -15.84 5.15
C GLU A 108 41.91 -16.31 5.91
N GLU A 109 41.30 -17.47 5.66
CA GLU A 109 41.18 -18.45 4.57
C GLU A 109 40.04 -19.38 5.10
N ASP A 110 39.41 -20.16 4.22
CA ASP A 110 38.64 -21.37 4.57
C ASP A 110 37.29 -21.29 5.34
N ASN A 111 36.20 -21.71 4.70
CA ASN A 111 35.82 -23.13 4.62
C ASN A 111 34.36 -23.28 4.11
N ALA A 112 34.19 -24.12 3.08
CA ALA A 112 32.91 -24.41 2.45
C ALA A 112 32.21 -25.60 3.10
N ILE A 113 30.99 -25.43 3.65
CA ILE A 113 30.07 -26.56 3.93
C ILE A 113 28.63 -26.18 3.55
N LYS A 114 28.09 -26.93 2.58
CA LYS A 114 26.67 -26.99 2.18
C LYS A 114 25.85 -27.70 3.26
N SER A 115 24.67 -27.16 3.60
CA SER A 115 23.51 -27.99 3.98
C SER A 115 22.19 -27.21 3.84
N GLU A 116 21.34 -27.71 2.94
CA GLU A 116 19.91 -27.43 2.81
C GLU A 116 19.16 -27.72 4.12
N ALA A 117 18.55 -26.69 4.71
CA ALA A 117 17.33 -26.80 5.52
C ALA A 117 16.83 -25.38 5.86
N SER A 118 15.58 -25.14 5.47
CA SER A 118 14.76 -23.98 5.77
C SER A 118 14.75 -23.61 7.27
N LYS A 119 15.67 -22.74 7.69
CA LYS A 119 15.53 -21.96 8.92
C LYS A 119 15.69 -20.50 8.53
N LYS A 120 14.56 -19.79 8.52
CA LYS A 120 14.53 -18.32 8.39
C LYS A 120 15.60 -17.79 9.34
N LYS A 121 16.67 -17.21 8.79
CA LYS A 121 17.76 -16.62 9.59
C LYS A 121 17.10 -15.72 10.65
N PRO A 122 17.38 -15.90 11.95
CA PRO A 122 16.79 -15.05 12.98
C PRO A 122 17.12 -13.61 12.61
N LYS A 123 16.10 -12.74 12.58
CA LYS A 123 16.27 -11.33 12.25
C LYS A 123 17.30 -10.76 13.24
N LEU A 124 18.54 -10.58 12.78
CA LEU A 124 19.62 -10.01 13.58
C LEU A 124 19.19 -8.60 14.00
N GLY A 125 19.07 -8.41 15.31
CA GLY A 125 18.95 -7.09 15.94
C GLY A 125 17.53 -6.61 16.19
N LYS A 126 16.91 -7.07 17.29
CA LYS A 126 16.07 -6.32 18.26
C LYS A 126 15.45 -7.29 19.27
N ASN A 127 15.18 -6.80 20.47
CA ASN A 127 14.57 -7.59 21.54
C ASN A 127 13.19 -8.11 21.12
N PRO A 128 12.89 -9.41 21.28
CA PRO A 128 11.61 -10.01 20.85
C PRO A 128 10.40 -9.53 21.66
N ASN A 129 10.63 -8.99 22.86
CA ASN A 129 9.59 -8.42 23.72
C ASN A 129 9.21 -6.98 23.39
N VAL A 130 9.90 -6.33 22.45
CA VAL A 130 9.54 -4.98 22.02
C VAL A 130 8.38 -5.09 21.04
N ASP A 131 7.26 -4.48 21.39
CA ASP A 131 6.10 -4.43 20.51
C ASP A 131 6.43 -3.66 19.22
N THR A 132 6.46 -4.38 18.09
CA THR A 132 6.63 -3.80 16.75
C THR A 132 5.32 -3.79 15.96
N SER A 133 4.17 -3.82 16.63
CA SER A 133 2.84 -3.67 16.04
C SER A 133 2.66 -2.32 15.34
N PHE A 134 3.26 -1.26 15.88
CA PHE A 134 3.20 0.09 15.33
C PHE A 134 4.05 0.29 14.06
N LEU A 135 4.99 -0.61 13.77
CA LEU A 135 5.76 -0.54 12.52
C LEU A 135 4.92 -1.11 11.38
N PRO A 136 4.86 -0.43 10.22
CA PRO A 136 4.33 -1.01 8.99
C PRO A 136 5.07 -2.30 8.64
N ASP A 137 4.45 -3.44 8.93
CA ASP A 137 4.98 -4.78 8.70
C ASP A 137 4.15 -5.46 7.62
N ARG A 138 4.74 -5.57 6.43
CA ARG A 138 4.05 -6.06 5.25
C ARG A 138 3.63 -7.52 5.36
N ASP A 139 4.40 -8.34 6.07
CA ASP A 139 4.06 -9.76 6.22
C ASP A 139 2.81 -9.89 7.10
N ARG A 140 2.70 -9.07 8.16
CA ARG A 140 1.51 -8.99 9.03
C ARG A 140 0.28 -8.47 8.29
N GLU A 141 0.43 -7.40 7.50
CA GLU A 141 -0.66 -6.86 6.69
C GLU A 141 -1.16 -7.87 5.64
N GLU A 142 -0.26 -8.68 5.07
CA GLU A 142 -0.62 -9.76 4.12
C GLU A 142 -1.33 -10.92 4.83
N GLU A 143 -0.96 -11.27 6.05
CA GLU A 143 -1.64 -12.27 6.88
C GLU A 143 -3.05 -11.82 7.27
N GLU A 144 -3.21 -10.60 7.77
CA GLU A 144 -4.53 -10.04 8.11
C GLU A 144 -5.46 -10.01 6.88
N ARG A 145 -4.91 -9.71 5.70
CA ARG A 145 -5.67 -9.74 4.44
C ARG A 145 -6.19 -11.14 4.13
N LYS A 146 -5.36 -12.18 4.29
CA LYS A 146 -5.76 -13.57 4.07
C LYS A 146 -6.83 -14.00 5.06
N GLU A 147 -6.68 -13.66 6.33
CA GLU A 147 -7.69 -13.96 7.37
C GLU A 147 -9.03 -13.27 7.05
N ARG A 148 -8.99 -12.01 6.60
CA ARG A 148 -10.18 -11.27 6.17
C ARG A 148 -10.87 -11.93 4.98
N GLU A 149 -10.11 -12.42 3.99
CA GLU A 149 -10.65 -13.15 2.84
C GLU A 149 -11.25 -14.50 3.25
N GLN A 150 -10.60 -15.23 4.16
CA GLN A 150 -11.12 -16.49 4.70
C GLN A 150 -12.45 -16.29 5.43
N LEU A 151 -12.52 -15.33 6.35
CA LEU A 151 -13.75 -14.99 7.07
C LEU A 151 -14.88 -14.56 6.13
N ARG A 152 -14.55 -13.85 5.05
CA ARG A 152 -15.51 -13.49 4.01
C ARG A 152 -16.08 -14.73 3.31
N LEU A 153 -15.22 -15.69 2.96
CA LEU A 153 -15.64 -16.95 2.34
C LEU A 153 -16.50 -17.79 3.29
N GLU A 154 -16.08 -17.90 4.56
CA GLU A 154 -16.86 -18.59 5.58
C GLU A 154 -18.22 -17.94 5.80
N TRP A 155 -18.28 -16.61 5.82
CA TRP A 155 -19.54 -15.88 5.95
C TRP A 155 -20.46 -16.13 4.76
N LEU A 156 -19.93 -16.09 3.53
CA LEU A 156 -20.71 -16.42 2.33
C LEU A 156 -21.23 -17.86 2.37
N ARG A 157 -20.39 -18.81 2.74
CA ARG A 157 -20.79 -20.22 2.88
C ARG A 157 -21.91 -20.39 3.91
N LYS A 158 -21.78 -19.74 5.08
CA LYS A 158 -22.83 -19.75 6.12
C LYS A 158 -24.12 -19.09 5.63
N GLN A 159 -24.04 -18.03 4.82
CA GLN A 159 -25.22 -17.40 4.22
C GLN A 159 -25.91 -18.29 3.19
N GLU A 160 -25.14 -19.07 2.42
CA GLU A 160 -25.68 -20.05 1.48
C GLU A 160 -26.33 -21.23 2.19
N GLU A 161 -25.75 -21.72 3.29
CA GLU A 161 -26.34 -22.82 4.09
C GLU A 161 -27.66 -22.44 4.77
N ILE A 162 -27.87 -21.14 5.06
CA ILE A 162 -29.10 -20.64 5.70
C ILE A 162 -30.22 -20.38 4.68
N LYS A 163 -29.88 -20.19 3.40
CA LYS A 163 -30.82 -19.79 2.35
C LYS A 163 -31.43 -20.99 1.65
#